data_AF-A0A2A5M529-F1
#
_entry.id   AF-A0A2A5M529-F1
#
_cell.length_a   1.000
_cell.length_b   1.000
_cell.length_c   1.000
_cell.angle_alpha   90.00
_cell.angle_beta   90.00
_cell.angle_gamma   90.00
#
_symmetry.space_group_name_H-M   'P 1'
#
loop_
_entity.id
_entity.type
_entity.pdbx_description
1 polymer ?
#
loop_
_entity_poly.entity_id
_entity_poly.type
_entity_poly.pdbx_seq_one_letter_code
_entity_poly.pdbx_strand_id
1 'polypeptide(L)'
;MSQKIIVDPITRIEGHLRVEVVVDDNNVVKEAYAGSTLWRGIETIVKGRDPRDAGFMTQRICGVCTFSHYKAGIVAVENALGITPPLNALLTRTLMNAALFLHDHIVHFYQLHGLDWADVVSALSADVKKA
;
A
#
# COMPACT_ATOMS: atom_id res chain seq x y z
N MET A 1 -32.81 -8.64 13.60
CA MET A 1 -32.75 -8.31 12.17
C MET A 1 -31.31 -8.08 11.79
N SER A 2 -30.84 -8.58 10.65
CA SER A 2 -29.48 -8.26 10.19
C SER A 2 -29.43 -6.85 9.60
N GLN A 3 -28.48 -6.03 10.07
CA GLN A 3 -28.23 -4.68 9.55
C GLN A 3 -27.06 -4.70 8.57
N LYS A 4 -27.19 -4.01 7.44
CA LYS A 4 -26.09 -3.77 6.50
C LYS A 4 -25.43 -2.41 6.77
N ILE A 5 -24.11 -2.41 6.96
CA ILE A 5 -23.29 -1.21 7.13
C ILE A 5 -22.33 -1.11 5.94
N ILE A 6 -22.21 0.09 5.37
CA ILE A 6 -21.37 0.36 4.19
C ILE A 6 -20.39 1.46 4.56
N VAL A 7 -19.10 1.22 4.32
CA VAL A 7 -18.03 2.21 4.46
C VAL A 7 -17.40 2.43 3.10
N ASP A 8 -17.78 3.56 2.48
CA ASP A 8 -17.32 3.99 1.17
C ASP A 8 -17.30 5.54 1.15
N PRO A 9 -16.12 6.17 1.16
CA PRO A 9 -14.80 5.58 1.00
C PRO A 9 -14.22 4.96 2.28
N ILE A 10 -13.37 3.95 2.14
CA ILE A 10 -12.36 3.65 3.16
C ILE A 10 -11.26 4.70 3.05
N THR A 11 -11.08 5.50 4.11
CA THR A 11 -10.07 6.56 4.17
C THR A 11 -8.77 6.08 4.82
N ARG A 12 -7.71 6.90 4.79
CA ARG A 12 -6.38 6.60 5.36
C ARG A 12 -5.73 5.32 4.80
N ILE A 13 -6.04 5.02 3.54
CA ILE A 13 -5.40 4.00 2.73
C ILE A 13 -4.89 4.63 1.43
N GLU A 14 -4.08 3.88 0.68
CA GLU A 14 -3.81 4.21 -0.73
C GLU A 14 -4.93 3.64 -1.62
N GLY A 15 -5.29 4.38 -2.67
CA GLY A 15 -6.26 3.94 -3.66
C GLY A 15 -7.72 4.05 -3.21
N HIS A 16 -8.56 3.14 -3.74
CA HIS A 16 -10.00 3.17 -3.52
C HIS A 16 -10.53 1.80 -3.12
N LEU A 17 -11.21 1.75 -1.98
CA LEU A 17 -11.80 0.55 -1.41
C LEU A 17 -13.17 0.88 -0.82
N ARG A 18 -14.11 -0.05 -1.06
CA ARG A 18 -15.42 -0.12 -0.45
C ARG A 18 -15.49 -1.36 0.41
N VAL A 19 -15.95 -1.23 1.65
CA VAL A 19 -16.23 -2.37 2.54
C VAL A 19 -17.69 -2.36 2.96
N GLU A 20 -18.35 -3.50 2.86
CA GLU A 20 -19.71 -3.71 3.35
C GLU A 20 -19.70 -4.83 4.38
N VAL A 21 -20.43 -4.66 5.48
CA VAL A 21 -20.60 -5.71 6.49
C VAL A 21 -22.05 -5.93 6.83
N VAL A 22 -22.40 -7.16 7.16
CA VAL A 22 -23.71 -7.55 7.71
C VAL A 22 -23.53 -7.87 9.18
N VAL A 23 -24.29 -7.18 10.02
CA VAL A 23 -24.16 -7.21 11.48
C VAL A 23 -25.44 -7.79 12.10
N ASP A 24 -25.30 -8.65 13.11
CA ASP A 24 -26.43 -9.19 13.85
C ASP A 24 -26.93 -8.22 14.95
N ASP A 25 -28.00 -8.62 15.65
CA ASP A 25 -28.61 -7.82 16.73
C ASP A 25 -27.65 -7.59 17.93
N ASN A 26 -26.53 -8.32 18.02
CA ASN A 26 -25.51 -8.18 19.05
C ASN A 26 -24.28 -7.39 18.57
N ASN A 27 -24.39 -6.66 17.46
CA ASN A 27 -23.30 -5.91 16.84
C ASN A 27 -22.12 -6.79 16.36
N VAL A 28 -22.36 -8.07 16.07
CA VAL A 28 -21.32 -8.99 15.55
C VAL A 28 -21.40 -9.06 14.03
N VAL A 29 -20.27 -8.78 13.36
CA VAL A 29 -20.12 -8.96 11.91
C VAL A 29 -20.26 -10.45 11.57
N LYS A 30 -21.20 -10.79 10.68
CA LYS A 30 -21.40 -12.16 10.16
C LYS A 30 -20.86 -12.34 8.74
N GLU A 31 -20.91 -11.28 7.95
CA GLU A 31 -20.44 -11.27 6.57
C GLU A 31 -19.67 -9.97 6.31
N ALA A 32 -18.63 -10.05 5.50
CA ALA A 32 -17.82 -8.90 5.09
C ALA A 32 -17.49 -9.02 3.61
N TYR A 33 -17.64 -7.92 2.89
CA TYR A 33 -17.37 -7.80 1.46
C TYR A 33 -16.40 -6.67 1.23
N ALA A 34 -15.33 -6.92 0.47
CA ALA A 34 -14.34 -5.92 0.08
C ALA A 34 -14.33 -5.80 -1.45
N GLY A 35 -14.56 -4.59 -1.95
CA GLY A 35 -14.56 -4.28 -3.37
C GLY A 35 -13.63 -3.11 -3.67
N SER A 36 -12.62 -3.33 -4.52
CA SER A 36 -11.82 -2.23 -5.04
C SER A 36 -12.63 -1.46 -6.09
N THR A 37 -12.56 -0.14 -6.02
CA THR A 37 -13.32 0.77 -6.90
C THR A 37 -12.42 1.51 -7.89
N LEU A 38 -11.21 0.98 -8.14
CA LEU A 38 -10.23 1.54 -9.09
C LEU A 38 -9.62 0.45 -9.97
N TRP A 39 -9.44 0.77 -11.26
CA TRP A 39 -8.60 0.00 -12.17
C TRP A 39 -7.92 0.92 -13.19
N ARG A 40 -6.66 0.63 -13.53
CA ARG A 40 -5.87 1.37 -14.54
C ARG A 40 -5.30 0.51 -15.67
N GLY A 41 -5.25 -0.81 -15.50
CA GLY A 41 -4.82 -1.72 -16.57
C GLY A 41 -3.35 -1.63 -16.99
N ILE A 42 -2.42 -1.42 -16.03
CA ILE A 42 -0.97 -1.32 -16.33
C ILE A 42 -0.44 -2.55 -17.10
N GLU A 43 -0.98 -3.73 -16.82
CA GLU A 43 -0.66 -4.99 -17.53
C GLU A 43 -0.98 -4.94 -19.02
N THR A 44 -2.04 -4.22 -19.42
CA THR A 44 -2.37 -4.00 -20.82
C THR A 44 -1.46 -2.93 -21.43
N ILE A 45 -1.20 -1.85 -20.68
CA ILE A 45 -0.41 -0.70 -21.14
C ILE A 45 1.05 -1.09 -21.43
N VAL A 46 1.60 -2.07 -20.68
CA VAL A 46 2.98 -2.54 -20.85
C VAL A 46 3.15 -3.48 -22.06
N LYS A 47 2.06 -4.01 -22.64
CA LYS A 47 2.16 -4.90 -23.83
C LYS A 47 2.78 -4.16 -25.01
N GLY A 48 3.70 -4.83 -25.70
CA GLY A 48 4.40 -4.28 -26.87
C GLY A 48 5.39 -3.15 -26.56
N ARG A 49 5.64 -2.85 -25.28
CA ARG A 49 6.67 -1.90 -24.85
C ARG A 49 8.03 -2.58 -24.82
N ASP A 50 9.08 -1.76 -24.90
CA ASP A 50 10.43 -2.25 -24.70
C ASP A 50 10.58 -2.80 -23.27
N PRO A 51 11.10 -4.04 -23.08
CA PRO A 51 11.28 -4.59 -21.74
C PRO A 51 12.12 -3.70 -20.82
N ARG A 52 13.02 -2.88 -21.35
CA ARG A 52 13.84 -1.95 -20.56
C ARG A 52 13.01 -0.86 -19.88
N ASP A 53 11.85 -0.52 -20.45
CA ASP A 53 10.93 0.49 -19.90
C ASP A 53 9.94 -0.10 -18.89
N ALA A 54 9.82 -1.43 -18.82
CA ALA A 54 8.81 -2.11 -18.01
C ALA A 54 8.86 -1.67 -16.54
N GLY A 55 10.06 -1.59 -15.95
CA GLY A 55 10.25 -1.12 -14.57
C GLY A 55 9.73 0.30 -14.34
N PHE A 56 9.98 1.23 -15.26
CA PHE A 56 9.50 2.62 -15.12
C PHE A 56 7.98 2.72 -15.18
N MET A 57 7.35 1.91 -16.03
CA MET A 57 5.91 1.88 -16.19
C MET A 57 5.23 1.23 -14.98
N THR A 58 5.70 0.05 -14.56
CA THR A 58 5.14 -0.65 -13.39
C THR A 58 5.39 0.10 -12.10
N GLN A 59 6.45 0.90 -11.98
CA GLN A 59 6.67 1.78 -10.83
C GLN A 59 5.44 2.65 -10.51
N ARG A 60 4.70 3.08 -11.53
CA ARG A 60 3.52 3.94 -11.36
C ARG A 60 2.29 3.15 -10.91
N ILE A 61 2.40 1.85 -10.62
CA ILE A 61 1.33 1.09 -9.98
C ILE A 61 1.03 1.67 -8.59
N CYS A 62 2.03 2.09 -7.82
CA CYS A 62 1.76 2.67 -6.50
C CYS A 62 2.80 3.73 -6.14
N GLY A 63 2.33 4.87 -5.62
CA GLY A 63 3.18 5.96 -5.15
C GLY A 63 3.65 5.79 -3.71
N VAL A 64 2.99 4.93 -2.91
CA VAL A 64 3.36 4.65 -1.51
C VAL A 64 4.51 3.64 -1.48
N CYS A 65 4.32 2.44 -2.04
CA CYS A 65 5.38 1.43 -2.15
C CYS A 65 6.29 1.68 -3.39
N THR A 66 6.71 2.94 -3.57
CA THR A 66 7.17 3.55 -4.84
C THR A 66 8.33 2.86 -5.56
N PHE A 67 9.14 2.04 -4.89
CA PHE A 67 10.28 1.34 -5.51
C PHE A 67 10.00 -0.14 -5.78
N SER A 68 9.04 -0.74 -5.10
CA SER A 68 8.81 -2.19 -5.12
C SER A 68 8.47 -2.70 -6.51
N HIS A 69 7.57 -2.01 -7.23
CA HIS A 69 7.19 -2.40 -8.59
C HIS A 69 8.28 -2.13 -9.64
N TYR A 70 9.09 -1.07 -9.45
CA TYR A 70 10.25 -0.83 -10.30
C TYR A 70 11.27 -1.96 -10.17
N LYS A 71 11.64 -2.30 -8.92
CA LYS A 71 12.56 -3.40 -8.60
C LYS A 71 12.05 -4.72 -9.18
N ALA A 72 10.78 -5.05 -8.98
CA ALA A 72 10.20 -6.26 -9.53
C ALA A 72 10.24 -6.27 -11.08
N GLY A 73 9.92 -5.15 -11.72
CA GLY A 73 9.95 -5.02 -13.18
C GLY A 73 11.35 -5.23 -13.76
N ILE A 74 12.38 -4.58 -13.21
CA ILE A 74 13.75 -4.75 -13.72
C ILE A 74 14.30 -6.16 -13.44
N VAL A 75 14.00 -6.75 -12.27
CA VAL A 75 14.45 -8.11 -11.92
C VAL A 75 13.81 -9.15 -12.83
N ALA A 76 12.53 -8.97 -13.19
CA ALA A 76 11.85 -9.86 -14.14
C ALA A 76 12.50 -9.82 -15.53
N VAL A 77 12.86 -8.63 -16.02
CA VAL A 77 13.52 -8.45 -17.32
C VAL A 77 14.94 -9.02 -17.30
N GLU A 78 15.69 -8.77 -16.24
CA GLU A 78 17.03 -9.33 -16.05
C GLU A 78 16.99 -10.86 -16.04
N ASN A 79 16.03 -11.44 -15.32
CA ASN A 79 15.84 -12.89 -15.29
C ASN A 79 15.50 -13.46 -16.68
N ALA A 80 14.59 -12.82 -17.41
CA ALA A 80 14.20 -13.24 -18.76
C ALA A 80 15.35 -13.19 -19.77
N LEU A 81 16.31 -12.27 -19.58
CA LEU A 81 17.47 -12.08 -20.46
C LEU A 81 18.75 -12.76 -19.95
N GLY A 82 18.71 -13.45 -18.80
CA GLY A 82 19.89 -14.08 -18.20
C GLY A 82 20.96 -13.08 -17.74
N ILE A 83 20.56 -11.86 -17.35
CA ILE A 83 21.45 -10.79 -16.91
C ILE A 83 21.71 -10.92 -15.41
N THR A 84 22.99 -10.95 -15.03
CA THR A 84 23.42 -10.88 -13.62
C THR A 84 24.01 -9.50 -13.33
N PRO A 85 23.33 -8.66 -12.51
CA PRO A 85 23.87 -7.36 -12.13
C PRO A 85 25.15 -7.49 -11.29
N PRO A 86 26.09 -6.52 -11.35
CA PRO A 86 27.23 -6.50 -10.47
C PRO A 86 26.79 -6.31 -9.01
N LEU A 87 27.61 -6.77 -8.07
CA LEU A 87 27.31 -6.72 -6.62
C LEU A 87 26.89 -5.32 -6.16
N ASN A 88 27.58 -4.27 -6.61
CA ASN A 88 27.26 -2.90 -6.22
C ASN A 88 25.84 -2.49 -6.63
N ALA A 89 25.35 -2.95 -7.79
CA ALA A 89 23.97 -2.67 -8.21
C ALA A 89 22.95 -3.38 -7.30
N LEU A 90 23.24 -4.63 -6.91
CA LEU A 90 22.39 -5.38 -5.96
C LEU A 90 22.36 -4.71 -4.59
N LEU A 91 23.52 -4.26 -4.08
CA LEU A 91 23.62 -3.55 -2.81
C LEU A 91 22.86 -2.22 -2.84
N THR A 92 23.00 -1.42 -3.91
CA THR A 92 22.21 -0.19 -4.08
C THR A 92 20.71 -0.46 -4.06
N ARG A 93 20.24 -1.48 -4.79
CA ARG A 93 18.81 -1.86 -4.81
C ARG A 93 18.33 -2.31 -3.42
N THR A 94 19.16 -3.01 -2.67
CA THR A 94 18.86 -3.41 -1.29
C THR A 94 18.74 -2.19 -0.37
N LEU A 95 19.67 -1.23 -0.47
CA LEU A 95 19.59 0.03 0.29
C LEU A 95 18.33 0.83 -0.06
N MET A 96 17.98 0.94 -1.35
CA MET A 96 16.74 1.61 -1.77
C MET A 96 15.49 0.92 -1.21
N ASN A 97 15.46 -0.41 -1.20
CA ASN A 97 14.36 -1.17 -0.63
C ASN A 97 14.25 -0.99 0.89
N ALA A 98 15.38 -0.95 1.60
CA ALA A 98 15.40 -0.68 3.03
C ALA A 98 14.95 0.75 3.36
N ALA A 99 15.37 1.73 2.56
CA ALA A 99 14.90 3.11 2.69
C ALA A 99 13.39 3.22 2.49
N LEU A 100 12.83 2.54 1.49
CA LEU A 100 11.38 2.46 1.30
C LEU A 100 10.70 1.83 2.52
N PHE A 101 11.20 0.71 3.03
CA PHE A 101 10.60 0.02 4.16
C PHE A 101 10.53 0.90 5.41
N LEU A 102 11.62 1.61 5.71
CA LEU A 102 11.68 2.53 6.85
C LEU A 102 10.72 3.72 6.68
N HIS A 103 10.63 4.28 5.47
CA HIS A 103 9.72 5.37 5.18
C HIS A 103 8.25 4.91 5.25
N ASP A 104 7.89 3.88 4.49
CA ASP A 104 6.52 3.40 4.33
C ASP A 104 5.92 2.97 5.68
N HIS A 105 6.66 2.21 6.50
CA HIS A 105 6.14 1.73 7.76
C HIS A 105 5.94 2.82 8.82
N ILE A 106 6.85 3.79 8.90
CA ILE A 106 6.71 4.90 9.84
C ILE A 106 5.52 5.78 9.42
N VAL A 107 5.41 6.09 8.13
CA VAL A 107 4.29 6.87 7.59
C VAL A 107 2.97 6.13 7.79
N HIS A 108 2.92 4.85 7.46
CA HIS A 108 1.74 4.02 7.70
C HIS A 108 1.34 4.05 9.19
N PHE A 109 2.29 3.84 10.10
CA PHE A 109 1.99 3.81 11.52
C PHE A 109 1.41 5.12 12.02
N TYR A 110 2.03 6.27 11.73
CA TYR A 110 1.59 7.54 12.29
C TYR A 110 0.46 8.22 11.50
N GLN A 111 0.55 8.26 10.18
CA GLN A 111 -0.37 9.04 9.35
C GLN A 111 -1.59 8.24 8.90
N LEU A 112 -1.46 6.91 8.73
CA LEU A 112 -2.56 6.08 8.26
C LEU A 112 -3.25 5.37 9.42
N HIS A 113 -2.53 4.64 10.25
CA HIS A 113 -3.11 3.75 11.27
C HIS A 113 -3.20 4.41 12.66
N GLY A 114 -2.35 5.39 12.96
CA GLY A 114 -2.20 5.93 14.32
C GLY A 114 -3.48 6.52 14.91
N LEU A 115 -4.33 7.11 14.06
CA LEU A 115 -5.59 7.73 14.47
C LEU A 115 -6.71 6.71 14.77
N ASP A 116 -6.48 5.42 14.53
CA ASP A 116 -7.38 4.37 15.04
C ASP A 116 -7.13 4.07 16.53
N TRP A 117 -5.96 4.48 17.05
CA TRP A 117 -5.51 4.19 18.42
C TRP A 117 -5.46 5.44 19.30
N ALA A 118 -5.13 6.59 18.71
CA ALA A 118 -4.92 7.84 19.43
C ALA A 118 -6.12 8.79 19.26
N ASP A 119 -6.84 9.04 20.35
CA ASP A 119 -7.80 10.15 20.42
C ASP A 119 -7.04 11.48 20.55
N VAL A 120 -6.98 12.22 19.44
CA VAL A 120 -6.29 13.51 19.35
C VAL A 120 -6.91 14.58 20.25
N VAL A 121 -8.22 14.54 20.47
CA VAL A 121 -8.91 15.54 21.31
C VAL A 121 -8.63 15.28 22.78
N SER A 122 -8.59 14.00 23.18
CA SER A 122 -8.21 13.59 24.54
C SER A 122 -6.83 14.11 24.96
N ALA A 123 -5.90 14.24 24.00
CA ALA A 123 -4.56 14.77 24.25
C ALA A 123 -4.54 16.20 24.82
N LEU A 124 -5.60 17.00 24.61
CA LEU A 124 -5.71 18.35 25.18
C LEU A 124 -5.83 18.34 26.72
N SER A 125 -6.29 17.23 27.29
CA SER A 125 -6.42 17.05 28.74
C SER A 125 -5.19 16.40 29.39
N ALA A 126 -4.12 16.16 28.63
CA ALA A 126 -2.94 15.49 29.13
C ALA A 126 -2.15 16.36 30.13
N ASP A 127 -1.66 15.75 31.21
CA ASP A 127 -0.73 16.39 32.14
C ASP A 127 0.70 16.29 31.59
N VAL A 128 1.24 17.42 31.16
CA VAL A 128 2.60 17.52 30.58
C VAL A 128 3.67 17.01 31.54
N LYS A 129 3.45 17.05 32.87
CA LYS A 129 4.43 16.54 33.85
C LYS A 129 4.46 15.02 33.97
N LYS A 130 3.50 14.31 33.37
CA LYS A 130 3.41 12.84 33.38
C LYS A 130 3.86 12.19 32.07
N ALA A 131 4.14 12.98 31.04
CA ALA A 131 4.70 12.55 29.77
C ALA A 131 6.22 12.36 29.89
#